data_AF-X8H5U2-F1
#
_entry.id   AF-X8H5U2-F1
#
_cell.length_a   1.000
_cell.length_b   1.000
_cell.length_c   1.000
_cell.angle_alpha   90.00
_cell.angle_beta   90.00
_cell.angle_gamma   90.00
#
_symmetry.space_group_name_H-M   'P 1'
#
loop_
_entity.id
_entity.type
_entity.pdbx_description
1 polymer ?
#
loop_
_entity_poly.entity_id
_entity_poly.type
_entity_poly.pdbx_seq_one_letter_code
_entity_poly.pdbx_strand_id
1 'polypeptide(L)'
;MDNNLYKVESTLRSIAKRYKSVKYSLGLAILFLMLGVSAFSEEVVAQEAVAQQEVMTTEQIASSKENLRNSVGSLQSKIDAARAENEKGLAGLRLELIQLMEQGNQVVKSPWMSWQFGANYIYN
;
A
#
# COMPACT_ATOMS: atom_id res chain seq x y z
N MET A 1 25.05 -2.11 -58.56
CA MET A 1 24.69 -1.72 -57.18
C MET A 1 23.24 -1.29 -57.24
N ASP A 2 22.32 -2.20 -56.93
CA ASP A 2 20.90 -1.89 -57.00
C ASP A 2 20.51 -1.06 -55.78
N ASN A 3 20.17 0.20 -56.00
CA ASN A 3 19.74 1.09 -54.92
C ASN A 3 18.33 0.70 -54.49
N ASN A 4 18.25 -0.11 -53.43
CA ASN A 4 16.99 -0.51 -52.80
C ASN A 4 16.11 0.71 -52.46
N LEU A 5 16.72 1.85 -52.11
CA LEU A 5 15.99 3.09 -51.83
C LEU A 5 15.26 3.65 -53.05
N TYR A 6 15.90 3.62 -54.22
CA TYR A 6 15.28 4.05 -55.47
C TYR A 6 14.12 3.12 -55.87
N LYS A 7 14.29 1.81 -55.62
CA LYS A 7 13.22 0.82 -55.84
C LYS A 7 12.03 1.07 -54.91
N VAL A 8 12.26 1.28 -53.62
CA VAL A 8 11.22 1.63 -52.63
C VAL A 8 10.54 2.95 -52.99
N GLU A 9 11.27 3.95 -53.46
CA GLU A 9 10.69 5.22 -53.91
C GLU A 9 9.73 5.00 -55.08
N SER A 10 10.17 4.26 -56.10
CA SER A 10 9.38 3.97 -57.29
C SER A 10 8.11 3.19 -56.97
N THR A 11 8.17 2.24 -56.02
CA THR A 11 7.00 1.47 -55.58
C THR A 11 6.04 2.35 -54.78
N LEU A 12 6.52 3.16 -53.83
CA LEU A 12 5.68 4.10 -53.08
C LEU A 12 4.99 5.11 -54.01
N ARG A 13 5.72 5.63 -54.99
CA ARG A 13 5.17 6.53 -56.02
C ARG A 13 4.09 5.83 -56.85
N SER A 14 4.31 4.57 -57.23
CA SER A 14 3.33 3.78 -57.99
C SER A 14 2.07 3.48 -57.18
N ILE A 15 2.22 3.22 -55.87
CA ILE A 15 1.11 2.95 -54.94
C ILE A 15 0.31 4.23 -54.72
N ALA A 16 0.96 5.34 -54.36
CA ALA A 16 0.31 6.63 -54.18
C ALA A 16 -0.47 7.05 -55.43
N LYS A 17 0.07 6.80 -56.64
CA LYS A 17 -0.62 7.11 -57.90
C LYS A 17 -1.89 6.29 -58.14
N ARG A 18 -2.02 5.09 -57.56
CA ARG A 18 -3.25 4.28 -57.64
C ARG A 18 -4.37 4.81 -56.74
N TYR A 19 -4.04 5.56 -55.69
CA TYR A 19 -4.99 6.15 -54.76
C TYR A 19 -5.15 7.65 -55.02
N LYS A 20 -6.26 8.06 -55.65
CA LYS A 20 -6.51 9.46 -56.07
C LYS A 20 -6.47 10.47 -54.91
N SER A 21 -6.63 10.00 -53.67
CA SER A 21 -6.62 10.80 -52.43
C SER A 21 -5.23 11.04 -51.84
N VAL A 22 -4.18 10.30 -52.25
CA VAL A 22 -2.85 10.36 -51.62
C VAL A 22 -1.83 10.84 -52.65
N LYS A 23 -1.28 12.05 -52.44
CA LYS A 23 -0.19 12.57 -53.26
C LYS A 23 1.14 12.03 -52.76
N TYR A 24 1.98 11.55 -53.67
CA TYR A 24 3.35 11.20 -53.35
C TYR A 24 4.14 12.46 -52.96
N SER A 25 4.85 12.40 -51.84
CA SER A 25 5.81 13.41 -51.40
C SER A 25 7.03 12.74 -50.79
N LEU A 26 8.18 13.41 -50.86
CA LEU A 26 9.41 12.92 -50.22
C LEU A 26 9.22 12.74 -48.71
N GLY A 27 8.46 13.64 -48.07
CA GLY A 27 8.09 13.55 -46.65
C GLY A 27 7.28 12.30 -46.33
N LEU A 28 6.37 11.87 -47.21
CA LEU A 28 5.63 10.62 -47.05
C LEU A 28 6.55 9.40 -47.11
N ALA A 29 7.55 9.41 -47.99
CA ALA A 29 8.53 8.33 -48.08
C ALA A 29 9.41 8.26 -46.83
N ILE A 30 9.85 9.41 -46.30
CA ILE A 30 10.64 9.48 -45.07
C ILE A 30 9.80 9.06 -43.86
N LEU A 31 8.54 9.50 -43.77
CA LEU A 31 7.61 9.06 -42.72
C LEU A 31 7.36 7.56 -42.80
N PHE A 32 7.15 7.00 -44.00
CA PHE A 32 6.97 5.56 -44.20
C PHE A 32 8.22 4.77 -43.81
N LEU A 33 9.43 5.28 -44.06
CA LEU A 33 10.66 4.63 -43.61
C LEU A 33 10.83 4.72 -42.09
N MET A 34 10.58 5.88 -41.48
CA MET A 34 10.64 6.06 -40.02
C MET A 34 9.61 5.19 -39.31
N LEU A 35 8.34 5.24 -39.74
CA LEU A 35 7.26 4.42 -39.20
C LEU A 35 7.44 2.93 -39.51
N GLY A 36 7.95 2.60 -40.70
CA GLY A 36 8.19 1.22 -41.13
C GLY A 36 9.35 0.55 -40.40
N VAL A 37 10.41 1.28 -40.09
CA VAL A 37 11.52 0.78 -39.24
C VAL A 37 11.01 0.53 -37.81
N SER A 38 10.15 1.39 -37.26
CA SER A 38 9.53 1.16 -35.95
C SER A 38 8.44 0.08 -35.96
N ALA A 39 7.68 -0.10 -37.04
CA ALA A 39 6.54 -1.03 -37.10
C ALA A 39 6.93 -2.50 -37.35
N PHE A 40 8.13 -2.75 -37.90
CA PHE A 40 8.61 -4.11 -38.21
C PHE A 40 9.87 -4.51 -37.42
N SER A 41 10.45 -3.61 -36.62
CA SER A 41 11.52 -3.97 -35.70
C SER A 41 10.92 -4.46 -34.39
N GLU A 42 10.82 -5.78 -34.26
CA GLU A 42 10.42 -6.50 -33.04
C GLU A 42 11.26 -6.09 -31.82
N GLU A 43 12.48 -5.62 -32.05
CA GLU A 43 13.41 -5.11 -31.02
C GLU A 43 13.02 -3.72 -30.52
N VAL A 44 12.59 -2.79 -31.38
CA VAL A 44 12.26 -1.40 -30.96
C VAL A 44 10.87 -1.31 -30.34
N VAL A 45 9.88 -2.09 -30.82
CA VAL A 45 8.54 -2.11 -30.22
C VAL A 45 8.58 -2.74 -28.82
N ALA A 46 9.39 -3.78 -28.62
CA ALA A 46 9.62 -4.33 -27.29
C ALA A 46 10.36 -3.33 -26.42
N GLN A 47 11.44 -2.71 -26.88
CA GLN A 47 12.29 -1.89 -26.02
C GLN A 47 11.69 -0.52 -25.67
N GLU A 48 10.85 0.07 -26.53
CA GLU A 48 10.18 1.35 -26.25
C GLU A 48 8.90 1.16 -25.40
N ALA A 49 8.17 0.06 -25.58
CA ALA A 49 7.02 -0.31 -24.73
C ALA A 49 7.44 -0.91 -23.37
N VAL A 50 8.56 -1.63 -23.31
CA VAL A 50 9.10 -2.21 -22.07
C VAL A 50 9.88 -1.17 -21.26
N ALA A 51 10.67 -0.27 -21.89
CA ALA A 51 11.46 0.72 -21.13
C ALA A 51 10.61 1.85 -20.53
N GLN A 52 9.52 2.29 -21.17
CA GLN A 52 8.67 3.35 -20.62
C GLN A 52 7.64 2.82 -19.61
N GLN A 53 7.23 1.56 -19.71
CA GLN A 53 6.14 1.01 -18.89
C GLN A 53 6.64 0.17 -17.71
N GLU A 54 7.78 -0.53 -17.82
CA GLU A 54 8.30 -1.36 -16.71
C GLU A 54 9.21 -0.60 -15.73
N VAL A 55 9.95 0.43 -16.18
CA VAL A 55 10.93 1.12 -15.33
C VAL A 55 10.29 2.17 -14.41
N MET A 56 9.15 2.77 -14.79
CA MET A 56 8.53 3.83 -13.96
C MET A 56 7.53 3.32 -12.92
N THR A 57 7.13 2.04 -12.96
CA THR A 57 6.04 1.53 -12.08
C THR A 57 6.47 0.39 -11.16
N THR A 58 7.40 -0.48 -11.53
CA THR A 58 7.71 -1.68 -10.73
C THR A 58 8.54 -1.38 -9.46
N GLU A 59 9.54 -0.52 -9.53
CA GLU A 59 10.37 -0.12 -8.37
C GLU A 59 9.59 0.75 -7.37
N GLN A 60 8.73 1.64 -7.87
CA GLN A 60 7.85 2.47 -7.05
C GLN A 60 6.78 1.62 -6.35
N ILE A 61 6.24 0.60 -7.02
CA ILE A 61 5.32 -0.35 -6.40
C ILE A 61 6.03 -1.21 -5.36
N ALA A 62 7.27 -1.68 -5.62
CA ALA A 62 8.04 -2.48 -4.68
C ALA A 62 8.38 -1.69 -3.41
N SER A 63 8.87 -0.45 -3.54
CA SER A 63 9.15 0.44 -2.41
C SER A 63 7.89 0.82 -1.63
N SER A 64 6.77 1.10 -2.31
CA SER A 64 5.48 1.33 -1.65
C SER A 64 5.02 0.10 -0.86
N LYS A 65 5.14 -1.10 -1.43
CA LYS A 65 4.81 -2.37 -0.77
C LYS A 65 5.68 -2.64 0.47
N GLU A 66 6.97 -2.34 0.39
CA GLU A 66 7.89 -2.45 1.53
C GLU A 66 7.56 -1.44 2.64
N ASN A 67 7.30 -0.18 2.28
CA ASN A 67 6.89 0.86 3.23
C ASN A 67 5.57 0.51 3.91
N LEU A 68 4.60 -0.02 3.16
CA LEU A 68 3.34 -0.51 3.72
C LEU A 68 3.57 -1.69 4.68
N ARG A 69 4.42 -2.65 4.33
CA ARG A 69 4.76 -3.79 5.19
C ARG A 69 5.44 -3.34 6.48
N ASN A 70 6.36 -2.39 6.41
CA ASN A 70 7.01 -1.80 7.58
C ASN A 70 6.02 -1.03 8.45
N SER A 71 5.12 -0.26 7.82
CA SER A 71 4.06 0.48 8.51
C SER A 71 3.09 -0.45 9.23
N VAL A 72 2.65 -1.53 8.57
CA VAL A 72 1.78 -2.56 9.18
C VAL A 72 2.48 -3.24 10.34
N GLY A 73 3.76 -3.60 10.22
CA GLY A 73 4.53 -4.17 11.33
C GLY A 73 4.64 -3.20 12.52
N SER A 74 4.85 -1.90 12.26
CA SER A 74 4.90 -0.87 13.30
C SER A 74 3.53 -0.60 13.97
N LEU A 75 2.44 -0.73 13.22
CA LEU A 75 1.09 -0.61 13.77
C LEU A 75 0.75 -1.82 14.61
N GLN A 76 1.14 -3.01 14.18
CA GLN A 76 0.94 -4.24 14.93
C GLN A 76 1.67 -4.19 16.28
N SER A 77 2.95 -3.75 16.29
CA SER A 77 3.67 -3.60 17.56
C SER A 77 3.05 -2.55 18.48
N LYS A 78 2.52 -1.43 17.93
CA LYS A 78 1.77 -0.44 18.70
C LYS A 78 0.45 -0.99 19.26
N ILE A 79 -0.26 -1.81 18.48
CA ILE A 79 -1.50 -2.46 18.92
C ILE A 79 -1.20 -3.44 20.06
N ASP A 80 -0.15 -4.24 19.93
CA ASP A 80 0.24 -5.21 20.96
C ASP A 80 0.67 -4.50 22.25
N ALA A 81 1.40 -3.39 22.13
CA ALA A 81 1.77 -2.55 23.27
C ALA A 81 0.53 -1.94 23.97
N ALA A 82 -0.39 -1.35 23.20
CA ALA A 82 -1.63 -0.78 23.74
C ALA A 82 -2.52 -1.86 24.39
N ARG A 83 -2.55 -3.07 23.82
CA ARG A 83 -3.27 -4.20 24.42
C ARG A 83 -2.65 -4.60 25.77
N ALA A 84 -1.33 -4.73 25.83
CA ALA A 84 -0.64 -5.07 27.08
C ALA A 84 -0.82 -3.99 28.16
N GLU A 85 -0.83 -2.71 27.79
CA GLU A 85 -1.10 -1.60 28.70
C GLU A 85 -2.55 -1.63 29.20
N ASN A 86 -3.53 -1.84 28.31
CA ASN A 86 -4.93 -1.99 28.68
C ASN A 86 -5.16 -3.17 29.63
N GLU A 87 -4.51 -4.31 29.39
CA GLU A 87 -4.60 -5.48 30.28
C GLU A 87 -4.04 -5.18 31.68
N LYS A 88 -2.90 -4.47 31.75
CA LYS A 88 -2.33 -4.02 33.04
C LYS A 88 -3.25 -3.04 33.75
N GLY A 89 -3.80 -2.06 33.04
CA GLY A 89 -4.77 -1.11 33.59
C GLY A 89 -6.01 -1.80 34.12
N LEU A 90 -6.55 -2.76 33.37
CA LEU A 90 -7.70 -3.56 33.79
C LEU A 90 -7.40 -4.38 35.05
N ALA A 91 -6.22 -4.99 35.14
CA ALA A 91 -5.78 -5.73 36.33
C ALA A 91 -5.62 -4.81 37.55
N GLY A 92 -5.05 -3.61 37.38
CA GLY A 92 -4.95 -2.60 38.42
C GLY A 92 -6.33 -2.17 38.96
N LEU A 93 -7.23 -1.78 38.06
CA LEU A 93 -8.60 -1.40 38.42
C LEU A 93 -9.36 -2.53 39.12
N ARG A 94 -9.11 -3.79 38.75
CA ARG A 94 -9.68 -4.95 39.44
C ARG A 94 -9.16 -5.07 40.88
N LEU A 95 -7.87 -4.84 41.11
CA LEU A 95 -7.29 -4.86 42.46
C LEU A 95 -7.82 -3.71 43.32
N GLU A 96 -7.93 -2.50 42.76
CA GLU A 96 -8.53 -1.36 43.44
C GLU A 96 -9.98 -1.65 43.83
N LEU A 97 -10.77 -2.24 42.94
CA LEU A 97 -12.14 -2.64 43.25
C LEU A 97 -12.20 -3.65 44.41
N ILE A 98 -11.31 -4.66 44.40
CA ILE A 98 -11.22 -5.64 45.50
C ILE A 98 -10.87 -4.94 46.82
N GLN A 99 -9.91 -4.01 46.81
CA GLN A 99 -9.53 -3.25 47.99
C GLN A 99 -10.68 -2.39 48.52
N LEU A 100 -11.40 -1.70 47.63
CA LEU A 100 -12.57 -0.90 48.01
C LEU A 100 -13.69 -1.76 48.59
N MET A 101 -13.92 -2.95 48.04
CA MET A 101 -14.88 -3.90 48.62
C MET A 101 -14.45 -4.37 50.00
N GLU A 102 -13.16 -4.67 50.20
CA GLU A 102 -12.63 -5.10 51.51
C GLU A 102 -12.68 -3.97 52.55
N GLN A 103 -12.28 -2.75 52.16
CA GLN A 103 -12.40 -1.56 53.01
C GLN A 103 -13.86 -1.27 53.36
N GLY A 104 -14.77 -1.34 52.39
CA GLY A 104 -16.21 -1.18 52.63
C GLY A 104 -16.74 -2.20 53.64
N ASN A 105 -16.36 -3.47 53.50
CA ASN A 105 -16.74 -4.53 54.45
C ASN A 105 -16.17 -4.25 55.85
N GLN A 106 -14.91 -3.83 55.95
CA GLN A 106 -14.28 -3.49 57.22
C GLN A 106 -14.94 -2.27 57.90
N VAL A 107 -15.30 -1.24 57.13
CA VAL A 107 -16.00 -0.04 57.64
C VAL A 107 -17.37 -0.38 58.19
N VAL A 108 -18.07 -1.37 57.63
CA VAL A 108 -19.36 -1.83 58.17
C VAL A 108 -19.18 -2.76 59.37
N LYS A 109 -18.20 -3.66 59.33
CA LYS A 109 -17.95 -4.64 60.41
C LYS A 109 -17.37 -4.01 61.66
N SER A 110 -16.46 -3.05 61.54
CA SER A 110 -15.76 -2.50 62.73
C SER A 110 -16.69 -1.81 63.72
N PRO A 111 -17.68 -0.97 63.32
CA PRO A 111 -18.63 -0.37 64.25
C PRO A 111 -19.67 -1.39 64.76
N TRP A 112 -20.05 -2.36 63.93
CA TRP A 112 -20.96 -3.44 64.35
C TRP A 112 -20.32 -4.34 65.41
N MET A 113 -19.07 -4.75 65.19
CA MET A 113 -18.30 -5.52 66.17
C MET A 113 -18.11 -4.72 67.46
N SER A 114 -17.75 -3.44 67.39
CA SER A 114 -17.59 -2.61 68.58
C SER A 114 -18.90 -2.43 69.35
N TRP A 115 -20.03 -2.33 68.64
CA TRP A 115 -21.35 -2.30 69.26
C TRP A 115 -21.67 -3.62 69.97
N GLN A 116 -21.42 -4.77 69.34
CA GLN A 116 -21.60 -6.09 69.98
C GLN A 116 -20.70 -6.26 71.21
N PHE A 117 -19.44 -5.84 71.13
CA PHE A 117 -18.54 -5.83 72.29
C PHE A 117 -19.09 -4.94 73.41
N GLY A 118 -19.50 -3.71 73.11
CA GLY A 118 -20.07 -2.78 74.09
C GLY A 118 -21.35 -3.30 74.76
N ALA A 119 -22.24 -3.94 73.99
CA ALA A 119 -23.45 -4.55 74.54
C ALA A 119 -23.12 -5.70 75.52
N ASN A 120 -22.13 -6.55 75.21
CA ASN A 120 -21.72 -7.64 76.12
C ASN A 120 -21.11 -7.16 77.44
N TYR A 121 -20.51 -5.96 77.50
CA TYR A 121 -20.02 -5.38 78.76
C TYR A 121 -21.13 -4.78 79.63
N ILE A 122 -22.27 -4.42 79.05
CA ILE A 122 -23.38 -3.78 79.78
C ILE A 122 -24.30 -4.84 80.43
N TYR A 123 -24.34 -6.06 79.90
CA TYR A 123 -25.25 -7.13 80.33
C TYR A 123 -24.58 -8.29 81.10
N ASN A 124 -23.30 -8.15 81.50
CA ASN A 124 -22.63 -8.98 82.51
C ASN A 124 -22.49 -8.21 83.81
#